data_AF-A0A7M3SDE2-F1
#
_entry.id   AF-A0A7M3SDE2-F1
#
_cell.length_a   1.000
_cell.length_b   1.000
_cell.length_c   1.000
_cell.angle_alpha   90.00
_cell.angle_beta   90.00
_cell.angle_gamma   90.00
#
_symmetry.space_group_name_H-M   'P 1'
#
loop_
_entity.id
_entity.type
_entity.pdbx_description
1 polymer ?
#
loop_
_entity_poly.entity_id
_entity_poly.type
_entity_poly.pdbx_seq_one_letter_code
_entity_poly.pdbx_strand_id
1 'polypeptide(L)'
;MDLESKTVAELKDMLREQELTVSGTKAQLIERLEGNSADGTVLSLEDETKLDDAVLVGENVPWWRSTNVLTPQALMAIGVVVLMITAVFVIRPSWLGFTPSYEYELIDYDAAQTRTFAEELVAFGHPDWEGRMSGTVE
;
A
#
# COMPACT_ATOMS: atom_id res chain seq x y z
N MET A 1 -43.79 -32.02 11.69
CA MET A 1 -43.22 -33.10 12.53
C MET A 1 -43.35 -32.67 13.97
N ASP A 2 -43.94 -33.48 14.85
CA ASP A 2 -44.16 -33.11 16.25
C ASP A 2 -42.88 -33.21 17.11
N LEU A 3 -41.92 -32.31 16.88
CA LEU A 3 -40.64 -32.25 17.59
C LEU A 3 -40.79 -31.84 19.06
N GLU A 4 -41.86 -31.14 19.40
CA GLU A 4 -42.16 -30.73 20.78
C GLU A 4 -42.41 -31.92 21.72
N SER A 5 -42.93 -33.02 21.18
CA SER A 5 -43.26 -34.23 21.94
C SER A 5 -42.04 -35.09 22.32
N LYS A 6 -40.88 -34.84 21.69
CA LYS A 6 -39.66 -35.63 21.89
C LYS A 6 -38.91 -35.24 23.16
N THR A 7 -38.20 -36.22 23.72
CA THR A 7 -37.32 -36.00 24.87
C THR A 7 -36.02 -35.30 24.45
N VAL A 8 -35.36 -34.61 25.38
CA VAL A 8 -34.09 -33.90 25.08
C VAL A 8 -32.98 -34.85 24.63
N ALA A 9 -33.01 -36.11 25.08
CA ALA A 9 -32.07 -37.13 24.63
C ALA A 9 -32.25 -37.46 23.14
N GLU A 10 -33.49 -37.72 22.72
CA GLU A 10 -33.82 -37.99 21.31
C GLU A 10 -33.46 -36.80 20.40
N LEU A 11 -33.73 -35.57 20.84
CA LEU A 11 -33.38 -34.37 20.06
C LEU A 11 -31.86 -34.24 19.87
N LYS A 12 -31.06 -34.63 20.87
CA LYS A 12 -29.59 -34.65 20.76
C LYS A 12 -29.08 -35.75 19.85
N ASP A 13 -29.70 -36.92 19.90
CA ASP A 13 -29.34 -38.03 19.01
C ASP A 13 -29.65 -37.68 17.55
N MET A 14 -30.80 -37.05 17.28
CA MET A 14 -31.16 -36.56 15.94
C MET A 14 -30.22 -35.45 15.45
N LEU A 15 -29.81 -34.52 16.34
CA LEU A 15 -28.80 -33.51 16.00
C LEU A 15 -27.43 -34.15 15.74
N ARG A 16 -27.05 -35.19 16.48
CA ARG A 16 -25.78 -35.90 16.29
C ARG A 16 -25.76 -36.69 14.98
N GLU A 17 -26.88 -37.28 14.59
CA GLU A 17 -27.04 -37.95 13.30
C GLU A 17 -26.95 -36.98 12.12
N GLN A 18 -27.33 -35.72 12.33
CA GLN A 18 -27.23 -34.65 11.34
C GLN A 18 -25.94 -33.81 11.46
N GLU A 19 -24.95 -34.26 12.24
CA GLU A 19 -23.68 -33.55 12.51
C GLU A 19 -23.83 -32.10 13.06
N LEU A 20 -24.96 -31.80 13.68
CA LEU A 20 -25.27 -30.50 14.27
C LEU A 20 -24.86 -30.42 15.74
N THR A 21 -24.64 -29.20 16.23
CA THR A 21 -24.22 -28.98 17.62
C THR A 21 -25.33 -29.39 18.62
N VAL A 22 -24.97 -30.20 19.62
CA VAL A 22 -25.92 -30.78 20.61
C VAL A 22 -26.05 -29.97 21.91
N SER A 23 -25.49 -28.75 21.93
CA SER A 23 -25.49 -27.87 23.10
C SER A 23 -26.63 -26.86 23.04
N GLY A 24 -27.31 -26.65 24.17
CA GLY A 24 -28.41 -25.67 24.29
C GLY A 24 -29.59 -26.13 25.15
N THR A 25 -30.61 -25.27 25.24
CA THR A 25 -31.92 -25.57 25.85
C THR A 25 -32.80 -26.35 24.87
N LYS A 26 -33.82 -27.09 25.35
CA LYS A 26 -34.72 -27.91 24.48
C LYS A 26 -35.27 -27.12 23.28
N ALA A 27 -35.62 -25.85 23.48
CA ALA A 27 -36.11 -24.97 22.42
C ALA A 27 -35.06 -24.72 21.32
N GLN A 28 -33.80 -24.47 21.71
CA GLN A 28 -32.69 -24.26 20.76
C GLN A 28 -32.37 -25.53 19.95
N LEU A 29 -32.57 -26.72 20.54
CA LEU A 29 -32.39 -27.97 19.82
C LEU A 29 -33.48 -28.19 18.75
N ILE A 30 -34.73 -27.83 19.06
CA ILE A 30 -35.86 -27.94 18.13
C ILE A 30 -35.68 -26.96 16.97
N GLU A 31 -35.38 -25.69 17.26
CA GLU A 31 -35.13 -24.66 16.25
C GLU A 31 -34.02 -25.08 15.27
N ARG A 32 -32.93 -25.67 15.79
CA ARG A 32 -31.82 -26.17 14.97
C ARG A 32 -32.22 -27.34 14.06
N LEU A 33 -33.09 -28.23 14.54
CA LEU A 33 -33.62 -29.34 13.74
C LEU A 33 -34.63 -28.86 12.68
N GLU A 34 -35.47 -27.88 13.01
CA GLU A 34 -36.45 -27.31 12.07
C GLU A 34 -35.76 -26.50 10.97
N GLY A 35 -34.78 -25.67 11.33
CA GLY A 35 -34.01 -24.86 10.38
C GLY A 35 -33.23 -25.71 9.37
N ASN A 36 -32.62 -26.82 9.82
CA ASN A 36 -31.91 -27.74 8.91
C ASN A 36 -32.86 -28.60 8.07
N SER A 37 -34.04 -28.95 8.59
CA SER A 37 -35.03 -29.73 7.82
C SER A 37 -35.64 -28.92 6.67
N ALA A 38 -35.71 -27.59 6.81
CA ALA A 38 -36.24 -26.69 5.79
C ALA A 38 -35.25 -26.45 4.63
N ASP A 39 -33.94 -26.56 4.88
CA ASP A 39 -32.89 -26.25 3.90
C ASP A 39 -32.64 -27.38 2.87
N GLY A 40 -33.23 -28.57 3.09
CA GLY A 40 -33.10 -29.73 2.20
C GLY A 40 -34.00 -29.71 0.95
N THR A 41 -34.82 -28.68 0.74
CA THR A 41 -35.88 -28.70 -0.30
C THR A 41 -35.70 -27.54 -1.30
N VAL A 42 -35.04 -27.86 -2.42
CA VAL A 42 -35.07 -27.17 -3.73
C VAL A 42 -34.27 -25.85 -3.84
N LEU A 43 -33.02 -25.97 -4.30
CA LEU A 43 -32.28 -24.87 -4.93
C LEU A 43 -32.88 -24.62 -6.33
N SER A 44 -33.95 -23.83 -6.41
CA SER A 44 -34.44 -23.27 -7.68
C SER A 44 -33.58 -22.05 -8.01
N LEU A 45 -32.68 -22.20 -8.99
CA LEU A 45 -32.03 -21.07 -9.64
C LEU A 45 -33.12 -20.19 -10.25
N GLU A 46 -33.30 -18.97 -9.74
CA GLU A 46 -33.85 -17.78 -10.41
C GLU A 46 -34.34 -16.79 -9.33
N ASP A 47 -33.46 -15.99 -8.74
CA ASP A 47 -33.81 -14.58 -8.46
C ASP A 47 -32.55 -13.74 -8.20
N GLU A 48 -32.22 -12.90 -9.17
CA GLU A 48 -31.20 -11.85 -9.07
C GLU A 48 -31.77 -10.69 -8.25
N THR A 49 -31.72 -10.73 -6.91
CA THR A 49 -31.85 -9.49 -6.12
C THR A 49 -31.02 -9.52 -4.83
N LYS A 50 -29.99 -8.65 -4.80
CA LYS A 50 -29.31 -8.13 -3.60
C LYS A 50 -28.73 -9.17 -2.64
N LEU A 51 -27.53 -9.63 -2.97
CA LEU A 51 -26.61 -10.25 -2.02
C LEU A 51 -26.01 -9.17 -1.09
N ASP A 52 -26.85 -8.62 -0.21
CA ASP A 52 -26.40 -8.01 1.04
C ASP A 52 -26.35 -9.13 2.09
N ASP A 53 -25.21 -9.24 2.79
CA ASP A 53 -24.95 -10.18 3.89
C ASP A 53 -24.79 -11.69 3.55
N ALA A 54 -23.87 -12.00 2.62
CA ALA A 54 -23.09 -13.23 2.76
C ALA A 54 -22.07 -13.03 3.90
N VAL A 55 -22.49 -13.27 5.14
CA VAL A 55 -21.61 -13.33 6.32
C VAL A 55 -20.70 -14.55 6.17
N LEU A 56 -19.54 -14.33 5.53
CA LEU A 56 -18.44 -15.29 5.54
C LEU A 56 -17.78 -15.23 6.93
N VAL A 57 -18.24 -16.10 7.81
CA VAL A 57 -17.62 -16.37 9.10
C VAL A 57 -16.24 -16.97 8.84
N GLY A 58 -15.23 -16.10 8.81
CA GLY A 58 -13.83 -16.45 8.97
C GLY A 58 -13.13 -17.00 7.73
N GLU A 59 -12.65 -16.11 6.86
CA GLU A 59 -11.33 -16.24 6.25
C GLU A 59 -10.86 -14.87 5.75
N ASN A 60 -9.57 -14.56 5.98
CA ASN A 60 -8.85 -13.32 5.66
C ASN A 60 -9.47 -12.45 4.54
N VAL A 61 -10.34 -11.51 4.92
CA VAL A 61 -10.84 -10.48 3.99
C VAL A 61 -9.78 -9.39 3.84
N PRO A 62 -9.39 -9.02 2.61
CA PRO A 62 -8.43 -7.95 2.42
C PRO A 62 -8.93 -6.62 3.00
N TRP A 63 -8.04 -5.91 3.68
CA TRP A 63 -8.36 -4.69 4.44
C TRP A 63 -9.02 -3.58 3.63
N TRP A 64 -8.84 -3.55 2.31
CA TRP A 64 -9.46 -2.55 1.43
C TRP A 64 -10.95 -2.82 1.14
N ARG A 65 -11.43 -4.05 1.32
CA ARG A 65 -12.83 -4.44 1.03
C ARG A 65 -13.83 -3.85 2.02
N SER A 66 -13.41 -3.56 3.26
CA SER A 66 -14.26 -2.92 4.27
C SER A 66 -14.40 -1.41 4.08
N THR A 67 -13.77 -0.84 3.05
CA THR A 67 -13.73 0.62 2.83
C THR A 67 -14.27 0.97 1.45
N ASN A 68 -15.02 2.06 1.34
CA ASN A 68 -15.61 2.54 0.08
C ASN A 68 -14.56 3.26 -0.82
N VAL A 69 -13.33 2.74 -0.82
CA VAL A 69 -12.15 3.32 -1.51
C VAL A 69 -12.12 3.01 -3.00
N LEU A 70 -12.98 2.11 -3.48
CA LEU A 70 -13.12 1.78 -4.91
C LEU A 70 -14.07 2.71 -5.66
N THR A 71 -14.56 3.78 -5.04
CA THR A 71 -15.36 4.78 -5.77
C THR A 71 -14.49 5.51 -6.81
N PRO A 72 -15.04 5.87 -7.98
CA PRO A 72 -14.28 6.59 -9.02
C PRO A 72 -13.63 7.88 -8.50
N GLN A 73 -14.28 8.58 -7.57
CA GLN A 73 -13.77 9.80 -6.96
C GLN A 73 -12.60 9.54 -6.02
N ALA A 74 -12.66 8.49 -5.19
CA ALA A 74 -11.56 8.12 -4.31
C ALA A 74 -10.31 7.72 -5.09
N LEU A 75 -10.46 6.98 -6.18
CA LEU A 75 -9.34 6.61 -7.06
C LEU A 75 -8.67 7.83 -7.70
N MET A 76 -9.47 8.81 -8.15
CA MET A 76 -8.92 10.08 -8.68
C MET A 76 -8.17 10.85 -7.60
N ALA A 77 -8.70 10.94 -6.37
CA ALA A 77 -8.04 11.61 -5.28
C ALA A 77 -6.70 10.94 -4.90
N ILE A 78 -6.69 9.61 -4.80
CA ILE A 78 -5.47 8.83 -4.57
C ILE A 78 -4.45 9.09 -5.69
N GLY A 79 -4.91 9.06 -6.96
CA GLY A 79 -4.06 9.35 -8.11
C GLY A 79 -3.43 10.74 -8.05
N VAL A 80 -4.20 11.77 -7.66
CA VAL A 80 -3.70 13.14 -7.50
C VAL A 80 -2.68 13.22 -6.36
N VAL A 81 -2.92 12.56 -5.23
CA VAL A 81 -1.97 12.52 -4.11
C VAL A 81 -0.66 11.86 -4.52
N VAL A 82 -0.72 10.71 -5.20
CA VAL A 82 0.46 10.02 -5.72
C VAL A 82 1.22 10.91 -6.69
N LEU A 83 0.51 11.59 -7.61
CA LEU A 83 1.11 12.53 -8.57
C LEU A 83 1.78 13.71 -7.85
N MET A 84 1.14 14.30 -6.84
CA MET A 84 1.72 15.39 -6.06
C MET A 84 3.00 14.97 -5.34
N ILE A 85 3.02 13.77 -4.75
CA ILE A 85 4.22 13.24 -4.11
C ILE A 85 5.33 13.05 -5.15
N THR A 86 5.04 12.38 -6.27
CA THR A 86 6.05 12.15 -7.32
C THR A 86 6.54 13.45 -7.97
N ALA A 87 5.69 14.46 -8.10
CA ALA A 87 6.07 15.77 -8.62
C ALA A 87 7.13 16.47 -7.74
N VAL A 88 7.08 16.31 -6.41
CA VAL A 88 8.12 16.85 -5.51
C VAL A 88 9.48 16.22 -5.81
N PHE A 89 9.52 14.91 -6.06
CA PHE A 89 10.76 14.21 -6.42
C PHE A 89 11.37 14.72 -7.74
N VAL A 90 10.54 15.11 -8.72
CA VAL A 90 11.02 15.60 -10.02
C VAL A 90 11.43 17.07 -9.98
N ILE A 91 10.62 17.94 -9.36
CA ILE A 91 10.80 19.40 -9.45
C ILE A 91 11.76 19.91 -8.38
N ARG A 92 11.73 19.35 -7.16
CA ARG A 92 12.53 19.80 -6.01
C ARG A 92 13.10 18.61 -5.21
N PRO A 93 13.97 17.78 -5.81
CA PRO A 93 14.59 16.66 -5.10
C PRO A 93 15.42 17.10 -3.87
N SER A 94 15.88 18.35 -3.83
CA SER A 94 16.71 18.87 -2.74
C SER A 94 16.00 19.00 -1.38
N TRP A 95 14.66 19.10 -1.33
CA TRP A 95 13.92 19.11 -0.05
C TRP A 95 13.97 17.78 0.70
N LEU A 96 14.24 16.70 -0.01
CA LEU A 96 14.36 15.35 0.54
C LEU A 96 15.79 15.03 0.97
N GLY A 97 16.71 16.00 0.91
CA GLY A 97 18.11 15.80 1.26
C GLY A 97 18.93 15.05 0.20
N PHE A 98 18.42 14.92 -1.03
CA PHE A 98 19.16 14.35 -2.17
C PHE A 98 20.17 15.34 -2.77
N THR A 99 20.91 16.05 -1.92
CA THR A 99 22.03 16.88 -2.38
C THR A 99 23.29 16.03 -2.42
N PRO A 100 24.13 16.13 -3.46
CA PRO A 100 25.43 15.49 -3.44
C PRO A 100 26.22 16.00 -2.24
N SER A 101 26.62 15.09 -1.35
CA SER A 101 27.62 15.39 -0.32
C SER A 101 28.97 15.41 -0.99
N TYR A 102 29.44 16.60 -1.36
CA TYR A 102 30.81 16.76 -1.84
C TYR A 102 31.74 16.73 -0.63
N GLU A 103 32.44 15.60 -0.47
CA GLU A 103 33.60 15.54 0.41
C GLU A 103 34.77 16.19 -0.33
N TYR A 104 35.00 17.46 -0.04
CA TYR A 104 36.18 18.16 -0.55
C TYR A 104 37.39 17.68 0.24
N GLU A 105 38.33 17.06 -0.46
CA GLU A 105 39.67 16.87 0.07
C GLU A 105 40.43 18.20 -0.05
N LEU A 106 41.04 18.63 1.05
CA LEU A 106 41.91 19.81 1.03
C LEU A 106 43.20 19.41 0.32
N ILE A 107 43.46 20.02 -0.83
CA ILE A 107 44.71 19.84 -1.56
C ILE A 107 45.77 20.73 -0.90
N ASP A 108 46.94 20.15 -0.61
CA ASP A 108 48.10 20.91 -0.14
C ASP A 108 48.61 21.87 -1.22
N TYR A 109 49.09 23.03 -0.78
CA TYR A 109 49.68 24.00 -1.69
C TYR A 109 50.99 23.45 -2.29
N ASP A 110 50.99 23.20 -3.60
CA ASP A 110 52.19 22.90 -4.37
C ASP A 110 52.68 24.13 -5.14
N ALA A 111 53.79 24.70 -4.66
CA ALA A 111 54.44 25.85 -5.27
C ALA A 111 54.97 25.56 -6.68
N ALA A 112 55.43 24.32 -6.94
CA ALA A 112 55.96 23.94 -8.23
C ALA A 112 54.83 23.87 -9.27
N GLN A 113 53.73 23.20 -8.96
CA GLN A 113 52.53 23.15 -9.81
C GLN A 113 51.98 24.55 -10.09
N THR A 114 51.88 25.40 -9.06
CA THR A 114 51.39 26.78 -9.20
C THR A 114 52.27 27.59 -10.15
N ARG A 115 53.59 27.44 -10.05
CA ARG A 115 54.55 28.12 -10.91
C ARG A 115 54.44 27.65 -12.36
N THR A 116 54.39 26.34 -12.60
CA THR A 116 54.24 25.77 -13.94
C THR A 116 52.96 26.28 -14.60
N PHE A 117 51.84 26.27 -13.89
CA PHE A 117 50.57 26.78 -14.42
C PHE A 117 50.65 28.28 -14.77
N ALA A 118 51.31 29.09 -13.94
CA ALA A 118 51.51 30.51 -14.22
C ALA A 118 52.41 30.72 -15.45
N GLU A 119 53.50 29.97 -15.59
CA GLU A 119 54.40 30.03 -16.74
C GLU A 119 53.68 29.57 -18.03
N GLU A 120 52.84 28.55 -17.97
CA GLU A 120 52.00 28.09 -19.09
C GLU A 120 50.99 29.16 -19.54
N LEU A 121 50.32 29.83 -18.59
CA LEU A 121 49.41 30.94 -18.93
C LEU A 121 50.14 32.11 -19.60
N VAL A 122 51.36 32.42 -19.14
CA VAL A 122 52.19 33.46 -19.76
C VAL A 122 52.65 33.02 -21.16
N ALA A 123 53.05 31.76 -21.32
CA ALA A 123 53.46 31.20 -22.61
C ALA A 123 52.32 31.11 -23.62
N PHE A 124 51.07 30.97 -23.15
CA PHE A 124 49.87 31.04 -23.99
C PHE A 124 49.48 32.48 -24.37
N GLY A 125 50.14 33.48 -23.78
CA GLY A 125 49.98 34.90 -24.11
C GLY A 125 50.40 35.22 -25.56
N HIS A 126 49.81 36.28 -26.13
CA HIS A 126 50.12 36.72 -27.48
C HIS A 126 51.59 37.19 -27.58
N PRO A 127 52.35 36.86 -28.64
CA PRO A 127 53.79 37.14 -28.71
C PRO A 127 54.16 38.63 -28.60
N ASP A 128 53.27 39.53 -29.03
CA ASP A 128 53.48 40.99 -28.92
C ASP A 128 53.10 41.58 -27.55
N TRP A 129 52.34 40.84 -26.74
CA TRP A 129 51.88 41.27 -25.43
C TRP A 129 52.23 40.17 -24.44
N GLU A 130 53.41 40.30 -23.79
CA GLU A 130 54.04 39.38 -22.83
C GLU A 130 53.15 39.02 -21.60
N GLY A 131 51.95 38.49 -21.82
CA GLY A 131 51.02 38.02 -20.79
C GLY A 131 50.27 39.08 -19.98
N ARG A 132 50.47 40.39 -20.20
CA ARG A 132 49.79 41.46 -19.40
C ARG A 132 48.68 42.16 -20.19
N MET A 133 47.49 41.59 -20.23
CA MET A 133 46.27 42.30 -20.70
C MET A 133 45.58 43.12 -19.59
N SER A 134 46.19 43.25 -18.40
CA SER A 134 45.64 44.11 -17.34
C SER A 134 46.11 45.55 -17.58
N GLY A 135 45.23 46.38 -18.14
CA GLY A 135 45.49 47.77 -18.53
C GLY A 135 45.65 48.77 -17.37
N THR A 136 46.25 48.37 -16.25
CA THR A 136 46.60 49.29 -15.16
C THR A 136 47.99 49.86 -15.39
N VAL A 137 48.06 51.16 -15.61
CA VAL A 137 49.30 51.95 -15.68
C VAL A 137 49.79 52.22 -14.26
N GLU A 138 51.09 52.07 -14.01
CA GLU A 138 51.77 52.45 -12.75
C GLU A 138 51.70 53.96 -12.47
#